data_AF-A0A2D9RKJ4-F1
#
_entry.id   AF-A0A2D9RKJ4-F1
#
_cell.length_a   1.000
_cell.length_b   1.000
_cell.length_c   1.000
_cell.angle_alpha   90.00
_cell.angle_beta   90.00
_cell.angle_gamma   90.00
#
_symmetry.space_group_name_H-M   'P 1'
#
loop_
_entity.id
_entity.type
_entity.pdbx_description
1 polymer ?
#
loop_
_entity_poly.entity_id
_entity_poly.type
_entity_poly.pdbx_seq_one_letter_code
_entity_poly.pdbx_strand_id
1 'polypeptide(L)'
;MSPDSLSETMTLPIEGAAALREILGILTDHEVEDIDGRLDALDKRLSLAWSSDEWISMKATDRGIPMTRDDAKLLINGLRFTEMMSVHLPFFEQVCFVSDWIVAELDDVFPGVADK
;
A
#
# COMPACT_ATOMS: atom_id res chain seq x y z
N MET A 1 28.45 3.08 0.48
CA MET A 1 27.48 2.42 1.36
C MET A 1 26.30 3.37 1.42
N SER A 2 25.26 3.13 0.61
CA SER A 2 24.04 3.91 0.71
C SER A 2 23.37 3.53 2.04
N PRO A 3 22.90 4.49 2.84
CA PRO A 3 22.17 4.15 4.05
C PRO A 3 20.96 3.36 3.59
N ASP A 4 20.81 2.16 4.13
CA ASP A 4 19.54 1.45 4.13
C ASP A 4 18.45 2.46 4.47
N SER A 5 17.60 2.75 3.50
CA SER A 5 16.41 3.57 3.63
C SER A 5 15.69 3.07 4.89
N LEU A 6 15.70 3.86 5.97
CA LEU A 6 15.15 3.47 7.27
C LEU A 6 13.77 2.84 7.04
N SER A 7 13.69 1.52 7.22
CA SER A 7 12.44 0.79 7.07
C SER A 7 11.66 0.99 8.36
N GLU A 8 10.60 1.78 8.30
CA GLU A 8 9.66 1.88 9.40
C GLU A 8 8.73 0.67 9.38
N THR A 9 8.32 0.21 10.56
CA THR A 9 7.38 -0.90 10.65
C THR A 9 5.96 -0.34 10.68
N MET A 10 5.19 -0.58 9.62
CA MET A 10 3.77 -0.26 9.58
C MET A 10 2.99 -1.47 10.12
N THR A 11 2.27 -1.28 11.23
CA THR A 11 1.37 -2.32 11.76
C THR A 11 0.08 -2.32 10.97
N LEU A 12 -0.25 -3.44 10.34
CA LEU A 12 -1.42 -3.59 9.50
C LEU A 12 -2.33 -4.71 10.01
N PRO A 13 -3.66 -4.50 10.05
CA PRO A 13 -4.62 -5.59 10.09
C PRO A 13 -4.62 -6.35 8.74
N ILE A 14 -5.08 -7.60 8.74
CA ILE A 14 -5.07 -8.44 7.53
C ILE A 14 -5.94 -7.85 6.40
N GLU A 15 -7.04 -7.18 6.74
CA GLU A 15 -7.90 -6.47 5.79
C GLU A 15 -7.18 -5.28 5.15
N GLY A 16 -6.39 -4.54 5.94
CA GLY A 16 -5.55 -3.46 5.43
C GLY A 16 -4.49 -3.99 4.47
N ALA A 17 -3.83 -5.10 4.83
CA ALA A 17 -2.86 -5.75 3.96
C ALA A 17 -3.51 -6.31 2.67
N ALA A 18 -4.73 -6.85 2.73
CA ALA A 18 -5.48 -7.28 1.54
C ALA A 18 -5.77 -6.12 0.60
N ALA A 19 -6.30 -5.02 1.13
CA ALA A 19 -6.58 -3.81 0.34
C ALA A 19 -5.31 -3.26 -0.33
N LEU A 20 -4.17 -3.27 0.38
CA LEU A 20 -2.90 -2.88 -0.22
C LEU A 20 -2.50 -3.81 -1.36
N ARG A 21 -2.63 -5.13 -1.20
CA ARG A 21 -2.32 -6.08 -2.27
C ARG A 21 -3.24 -5.91 -3.48
N GLU A 22 -4.50 -5.52 -3.29
CA GLU A 22 -5.40 -5.15 -4.39
C GLU A 22 -4.90 -3.91 -5.14
N ILE A 23 -4.46 -2.87 -4.43
CA ILE A 23 -3.86 -1.68 -5.06
C ILE A 23 -2.61 -2.04 -5.86
N LEU A 24 -1.72 -2.88 -5.30
CA LEU A 24 -0.52 -3.34 -6.01
C LEU A 24 -0.89 -4.14 -7.27
N GLY A 25 -1.90 -5.03 -7.19
CA GLY A 25 -2.42 -5.76 -8.34
C GLY A 25 -2.95 -4.83 -9.43
N ILE A 26 -3.71 -3.80 -9.06
CA ILE A 26 -4.22 -2.78 -10.00
C ILE A 26 -3.04 -2.07 -10.69
N LEU A 27 -2.01 -1.66 -9.94
CA LEU A 27 -0.83 -1.00 -10.50
C LEU A 27 -0.09 -1.90 -11.49
N THR A 28 0.08 -3.18 -11.15
CA THR A 28 0.71 -4.18 -12.03
C THR A 28 -0.11 -4.40 -13.30
N ASP A 29 -1.44 -4.52 -13.20
CA ASP A 29 -2.34 -4.75 -14.34
C ASP A 29 -2.35 -3.58 -15.33
N HIS A 30 -2.05 -2.37 -14.86
CA HIS A 30 -1.98 -1.16 -15.70
C HIS A 30 -0.56 -0.82 -16.18
N GLU A 31 0.38 -1.77 -16.07
CA GLU A 31 1.77 -1.63 -16.53
C GLU A 31 2.46 -0.38 -15.96
N VAL A 32 2.12 0.01 -14.72
CA VAL A 32 2.83 1.10 -14.03
C VAL A 32 4.28 0.68 -13.84
N GLU A 33 5.20 1.59 -14.18
CA GLU A 33 6.64 1.30 -14.20
C GLU A 33 7.12 0.81 -12.82
N ASP A 34 7.46 -0.48 -12.73
CA ASP A 34 8.00 -1.09 -11.52
C ASP A 34 9.52 -0.85 -11.43
N ILE A 35 9.89 0.38 -11.06
CA ILE A 35 11.29 0.76 -10.89
C ILE A 35 11.92 -0.15 -9.84
N ASP A 36 12.92 -0.92 -10.26
CA ASP A 36 13.71 -1.85 -9.43
C ASP A 36 12.94 -3.02 -8.79
N GLY A 37 11.75 -3.40 -9.31
CA GLY A 37 11.01 -4.57 -8.80
C GLY A 37 10.34 -4.35 -7.44
N ARG A 38 9.98 -3.10 -7.14
CA ARG A 38 9.49 -2.66 -5.84
C ARG A 38 8.05 -3.09 -5.56
N LEU A 39 7.18 -3.07 -6.57
CA LEU A 39 5.81 -3.57 -6.48
C LEU A 39 5.85 -5.04 -6.03
N ASP A 40 6.62 -5.86 -6.75
CA ASP A 40 6.80 -7.28 -6.43
C ASP A 40 7.41 -7.51 -5.05
N ALA A 41 8.40 -6.69 -4.67
CA ALA A 41 9.03 -6.79 -3.36
C ALA A 41 8.05 -6.47 -2.21
N LEU A 42 7.18 -5.47 -2.39
CA LEU A 42 6.17 -5.10 -1.40
C LEU A 42 5.06 -6.14 -1.31
N ASP A 43 4.53 -6.63 -2.43
CA ASP A 43 3.52 -7.70 -2.43
C ASP A 43 4.08 -8.98 -1.79
N LYS A 44 5.35 -9.31 -2.06
CA LYS A 44 6.01 -10.45 -1.41
C LYS A 44 6.11 -10.29 0.11
N ARG A 45 6.44 -9.09 0.61
CA ARG A 45 6.47 -8.83 2.06
C ARG A 45 5.08 -8.98 2.69
N LEU A 46 4.05 -8.45 2.04
CA LEU A 46 2.67 -8.56 2.51
C LEU A 46 2.18 -10.01 2.50
N SER A 47 2.38 -10.74 1.40
CA SER A 47 1.92 -12.13 1.24
C SER A 47 2.56 -13.09 2.25
N LEU A 48 3.83 -12.87 2.61
CA LEU A 48 4.55 -13.67 3.60
C LEU A 48 4.19 -13.35 5.06
N ALA A 49 3.55 -12.21 5.31
CA ALA A 49 3.21 -11.80 6.67
C ALA A 49 2.09 -12.64 7.27
N TRP A 50 1.20 -13.22 6.45
CA TRP A 50 0.14 -14.13 6.89
C TRP A 50 0.17 -15.48 6.18
N SER A 51 -0.26 -16.51 6.91
CA SER A 51 -0.41 -17.87 6.38
C SER A 51 -1.61 -17.97 5.44
N SER A 52 -1.65 -19.00 4.60
CA SER A 52 -2.75 -19.21 3.66
C SER A 52 -4.11 -19.34 4.35
N ASP A 53 -4.20 -20.03 5.50
CA ASP A 53 -5.46 -20.18 6.24
C ASP A 53 -5.95 -18.84 6.82
N GLU A 54 -5.02 -17.97 7.24
CA GLU A 54 -5.34 -16.62 7.71
C GLU A 54 -5.87 -15.76 6.56
N TRP A 55 -5.23 -15.82 5.39
CA TRP A 55 -5.71 -15.14 4.18
C TRP A 55 -7.09 -15.64 3.72
N ILE A 56 -7.34 -16.95 3.78
CA ILE A 56 -8.63 -17.53 3.40
C ILE A 56 -9.73 -17.12 4.38
N SER A 57 -9.42 -17.11 5.68
CA SER A 57 -10.41 -16.81 6.73
C SER A 57 -10.59 -15.32 6.99
N MET A 58 -9.67 -14.47 6.50
CA MET A 58 -9.58 -13.04 6.81
C MET A 58 -9.61 -12.78 8.31
N LYS A 59 -8.96 -13.65 9.10
CA LYS A 59 -8.91 -13.57 10.56
C LYS A 59 -7.50 -13.81 11.04
N ALA A 60 -6.85 -12.75 11.49
CA ALA A 60 -5.52 -12.82 12.06
C ALA A 60 -5.27 -11.66 13.03
N THR A 61 -4.15 -11.73 13.73
CA THR A 61 -3.63 -10.57 14.48
C THR A 61 -2.93 -9.61 13.53
N ASP A 62 -2.92 -8.34 13.91
CA ASP A 62 -2.18 -7.29 13.20
C ASP A 62 -0.68 -7.61 13.20
N ARG A 63 -0.01 -7.32 12.07
CA ARG A 63 1.41 -7.60 11.90
C ARG A 63 2.16 -6.39 11.38
N GLY A 64 3.39 -6.23 11.87
CA GLY A 64 4.32 -5.22 11.41
C GLY A 64 4.92 -5.61 10.07
N ILE A 65 4.78 -4.74 9.08
CA ILE A 65 5.38 -4.87 7.75
C ILE A 65 6.50 -3.83 7.63
N PRO A 66 7.75 -4.24 7.35
CA PRO A 66 8.80 -3.31 7.02
C PRO A 66 8.44 -2.55 5.73
N MET A 67 8.33 -1.23 5.84
CA MET A 67 8.06 -0.33 4.74
C MET A 67 9.15 0.73 4.67
N THR A 68 9.57 1.03 3.44
CA THR A 68 10.42 2.18 3.18
C THR A 68 9.55 3.38 2.81
N ARG A 69 10.09 4.61 2.94
CA ARG A 69 9.47 5.82 2.39
C ARG A 69 9.07 5.66 0.92
N ASP A 70 9.86 4.89 0.22
CA ASP A 70 9.79 4.60 -1.19
C ASP A 70 8.65 3.63 -1.53
N ASP A 71 8.31 2.72 -0.61
CA ASP A 71 7.07 1.93 -0.64
C ASP A 71 5.85 2.81 -0.35
N ALA A 72 5.94 3.74 0.61
CA ALA A 72 4.84 4.66 0.91
C ALA A 72 4.51 5.57 -0.29
N LYS A 73 5.51 6.08 -1.02
CA LYS A 73 5.29 6.82 -2.28
C LYS A 73 4.56 5.98 -3.34
N LEU A 74 4.94 4.70 -3.45
CA LEU A 74 4.29 3.77 -4.38
C LEU A 74 2.81 3.58 -4.03
N LEU A 75 2.50 3.40 -2.74
CA LEU A 75 1.11 3.29 -2.26
C LEU A 75 0.31 4.55 -2.53
N ILE A 76 0.87 5.73 -2.28
CA ILE A 76 0.22 7.01 -2.58
C ILE A 76 -0.09 7.13 -4.07
N ASN A 77 0.86 6.78 -4.94
CA ASN A 77 0.64 6.77 -6.39
C ASN A 77 -0.48 5.79 -6.79
N GLY A 78 -0.53 4.61 -6.16
CA GLY A 78 -1.61 3.63 -6.34
C GLY A 78 -2.98 4.13 -5.92
N LEU A 79 -3.07 4.84 -4.80
CA LEU A 79 -4.31 5.45 -4.33
C LEU A 79 -4.79 6.52 -5.31
N ARG A 80 -3.91 7.42 -5.76
CA ARG A 80 -4.26 8.47 -6.74
C ARG A 80 -4.65 7.88 -8.10
N PHE A 81 -4.01 6.79 -8.52
CA PHE A 81 -4.42 6.06 -9.71
C PHE A 81 -5.82 5.43 -9.54
N THR A 82 -6.08 4.81 -8.39
CA THR A 82 -7.38 4.21 -8.06
C THR A 82 -8.49 5.27 -8.04
N GLU A 83 -8.24 6.45 -7.50
CA GLU A 83 -9.16 7.60 -7.58
C GLU A 83 -9.44 7.99 -9.03
N MET A 84 -8.39 8.17 -9.85
CA MET A 84 -8.53 8.54 -11.26
C MET A 84 -9.40 7.53 -12.02
N MET A 85 -9.22 6.24 -11.79
CA MET A 85 -10.02 5.18 -12.40
C MET A 85 -11.46 5.12 -11.88
N SER A 86 -11.69 5.58 -10.64
CA SER A 86 -12.99 5.52 -9.96
C SER A 86 -13.88 6.73 -10.22
N VAL A 87 -13.42 7.76 -10.93
CA VAL A 87 -14.13 9.05 -11.13
C VAL A 87 -15.54 8.91 -11.71
N HIS A 88 -15.82 7.82 -12.43
CA HIS A 88 -17.11 7.53 -13.05
C HIS A 88 -18.03 6.65 -12.20
N LEU A 89 -17.57 6.19 -11.04
CA LEU A 89 -18.28 5.25 -10.18
C LEU A 89 -19.11 6.00 -9.12
N PRO A 90 -20.27 5.45 -8.72
CA PRO A 90 -21.17 6.11 -7.77
C PRO A 90 -20.59 6.25 -6.35
N PHE A 91 -19.48 5.59 -6.07
CA PHE A 91 -18.76 5.61 -4.78
C PHE A 91 -17.44 6.40 -4.83
N PHE A 92 -17.21 7.20 -5.87
CA PHE A 92 -15.98 7.97 -6.04
C PHE A 92 -15.61 8.83 -4.81
N GLU A 93 -16.59 9.53 -4.22
CA GLU A 93 -16.34 10.35 -3.01
C GLU A 93 -15.82 9.52 -1.83
N GLN A 94 -16.29 8.28 -1.69
CA GLN A 94 -15.82 7.37 -0.65
C GLN A 94 -14.38 6.91 -0.93
N VAL A 95 -14.03 6.67 -2.20
CA VAL A 95 -12.66 6.29 -2.60
C VAL A 95 -11.69 7.43 -2.30
N CYS A 96 -12.04 8.68 -2.63
CA CYS A 96 -11.22 9.85 -2.29
C CYS A 96 -11.04 10.01 -0.78
N PHE A 97 -12.14 9.90 -0.01
CA PHE A 97 -12.08 10.02 1.45
C PHE A 97 -11.14 8.98 2.08
N VAL A 98 -11.25 7.72 1.66
CA VAL A 98 -10.40 6.64 2.19
C VAL A 98 -8.95 6.83 1.76
N SER A 99 -8.71 7.22 0.51
CA SER A 99 -7.37 7.47 -0.02
C SER A 99 -6.68 8.62 0.71
N ASP A 100 -7.37 9.74 0.94
CA ASP A 100 -6.82 10.87 1.69
C ASP A 100 -6.51 10.50 3.15
N TRP A 101 -7.35 9.68 3.79
CA TRP A 101 -7.05 9.17 5.13
C TRP A 101 -5.79 8.29 5.13
N ILE A 102 -5.66 7.33 4.21
CA ILE A 102 -4.45 6.48 4.13
C ILE A 102 -3.20 7.31 3.85
N VAL A 103 -3.29 8.31 2.97
CA VAL A 103 -2.17 9.22 2.67
C VAL A 103 -1.74 9.97 3.94
N ALA A 104 -2.68 10.42 4.77
CA ALA A 104 -2.35 11.07 6.04
C ALA A 104 -1.65 10.12 7.02
N GLU A 105 -2.14 8.88 7.18
CA GLU A 105 -1.48 7.86 8.02
C GLU A 105 -0.06 7.55 7.52
N LEU A 106 0.14 7.48 6.21
CA LEU A 106 1.47 7.29 5.62
C LEU A 106 2.39 8.49 5.86
N ASP A 107 1.86 9.72 5.86
CA ASP A 107 2.65 10.92 6.15
C ASP A 107 3.01 11.03 7.65
N ASP A 108 2.16 10.56 8.55
CA ASP A 108 2.49 10.44 9.98
C ASP A 108 3.66 9.46 10.22
N VAL A 109 3.69 8.34 9.49
CA VAL A 109 4.75 7.33 9.57
C VAL A 109 6.01 7.78 8.81
N PHE A 110 5.85 8.43 7.66
CA PHE A 110 6.93 8.92 6.80
C PHE A 110 6.75 10.42 6.49
N PRO A 111 7.12 11.33 7.42
CA PRO A 111 6.86 12.76 7.27
C PRO A 111 7.33 13.33 5.93
N GLY A 112 6.44 14.05 5.22
CA GLY A 112 6.69 14.66 3.92
C GLY A 112 6.75 13.65 2.75
N VAL A 113 6.11 12.49 2.89
CA VAL A 113 6.01 11.50 1.79
C VAL A 113 4.90 11.87 0.81
N ALA A 114 3.90 12.62 1.28
CA ALA A 114 2.83 13.16 0.45
C ALA A 114 3.22 14.45 -0.29
N ASP A 115 4.38 15.05 0.05
CA ASP A 115 4.90 16.24 -0.62
C ASP A 115 5.33 15.93 -2.06
N LYS A 116 4.98 16.83 -2.99
CA LYS A 116 5.26 16.71 -4.43
C LYS A 116 6.73 16.92 -4.79
#